data_AF-A0A920NCR7-F1
#
_entry.id   AF-A0A920NCR7-F1
#
_cell.length_a   1.000
_cell.length_b   1.000
_cell.length_c   1.000
_cell.angle_alpha   90.00
_cell.angle_beta   90.00
_cell.angle_gamma   90.00
#
_symmetry.space_group_name_H-M   'P 1'
#
loop_
_entity.id
_entity.type
_entity.pdbx_description
1 polymer ?
#
loop_
_entity_poly.entity_id
_entity_poly.type
_entity_poly.pdbx_seq_one_letter_code
_entity_poly.pdbx_strand_id
1 'polypeptide(L)'
;MDGQKSCYELTDLLRCARGEFFGPGNARLPLPPMLMFDRISNIADEGGVYSKGQATAELKLRSDLWFFDCHFPNDPVMPGCLGLDALWQFLGFYLGWLGLPGRGRALGVGQVKFSGEVFLLKPQLLMR
;
A
#
# COMPACT_ATOMS: atom_id res chain seq x y z
N MET A 1 -7.74 16.86 14.95
CA MET A 1 -7.38 15.96 13.84
C MET A 1 -7.89 16.63 12.59
N ASP A 2 -7.07 16.76 11.55
CA ASP A 2 -7.57 17.12 10.22
C ASP A 2 -8.72 16.16 9.91
N GLY A 3 -9.88 16.67 9.50
CA GLY A 3 -11.09 15.88 9.34
C GLY A 3 -10.85 14.61 8.52
N GLN A 4 -11.56 13.53 8.86
CA GLN A 4 -11.45 12.24 8.19
C GLN A 4 -11.77 12.41 6.70
N LYS A 5 -10.75 12.27 5.84
CA LYS A 5 -10.89 12.35 4.37
C LYS A 5 -11.18 10.96 3.79
N SER A 6 -11.78 10.94 2.60
CA SER A 6 -11.96 9.75 1.78
C SER A 6 -10.81 9.51 0.77
N CYS A 7 -9.88 10.46 0.63
CA CYS A 7 -8.71 10.34 -0.25
C CYS A 7 -7.46 10.90 0.43
N TYR A 8 -6.30 10.28 0.15
CA TYR A 8 -5.00 10.70 0.68
C TYR A 8 -3.92 10.60 -0.39
N GLU A 9 -3.18 11.69 -0.56
CA GLU A 9 -2.05 11.77 -1.49
C GLU A 9 -0.74 11.35 -0.81
N LEU A 10 0.33 11.12 -1.58
CA LEU A 10 1.63 10.68 -1.09
C LEU A 10 2.14 11.53 0.10
N THR A 11 1.90 12.84 0.08
CA THR A 11 2.28 13.74 1.17
C THR A 11 1.60 13.40 2.49
N ASP A 12 0.31 13.02 2.47
CA ASP A 12 -0.42 12.57 3.65
C ASP A 12 0.11 11.20 4.13
N LEU A 13 0.43 10.29 3.20
CA LEU A 13 0.99 8.97 3.53
C LEU A 13 2.36 9.10 4.20
N LEU A 14 3.21 10.02 3.72
CA LEU A 14 4.51 10.30 4.33
C LEU A 14 4.39 10.93 5.71
N ARG A 15 3.39 11.80 5.95
CA ARG A 15 3.07 12.28 7.30
C ARG A 15 2.67 11.12 8.21
N CYS A 16 1.86 10.19 7.72
CA CYS A 16 1.51 8.97 8.46
C CYS A 16 2.75 8.13 8.80
N ALA A 17 3.65 7.94 7.84
CA ALA A 17 4.88 7.19 8.04
C ALA A 17 5.82 7.84 9.08
N ARG A 18 5.89 9.17 9.12
CA ARG A 18 6.64 9.93 10.15
C ARG A 18 5.95 9.96 11.52
N GLY A 19 4.70 9.49 11.61
CA GLY A 19 3.92 9.51 12.84
C GLY A 19 3.28 10.87 13.16
N GLU A 20 3.11 11.72 12.15
CA GLU A 20 2.59 13.09 12.24
C GLU A 20 1.10 13.16 11.84
N PHE A 21 0.41 12.01 11.80
CA PHE A 21 -0.93 11.88 11.23
C PHE A 21 -1.97 11.42 12.26
N PHE A 22 -1.89 10.17 12.75
CA PHE A 22 -2.83 9.62 13.72
C PHE A 22 -2.49 9.96 15.19
N GLY A 23 -1.43 10.72 15.43
CA GLY A 23 -0.95 11.07 16.77
C GLY A 23 0.08 10.07 17.36
N PRO A 24 0.70 10.44 18.48
CA PRO A 24 1.77 9.65 19.09
C PRO A 24 1.26 8.29 19.58
N GLY A 25 2.04 7.23 19.33
CA GLY A 25 1.71 5.86 19.77
C GLY A 25 0.77 5.08 18.85
N ASN A 26 0.16 5.74 17.86
CA ASN A 26 -0.81 5.13 16.96
C ASN A 26 -0.18 4.58 15.68
N ALA A 27 -1.03 4.11 14.76
CA ALA A 27 -0.64 3.49 13.50
C ALA A 27 0.29 4.40 12.69
N ARG A 28 1.23 3.76 11.98
CA ARG A 28 2.15 4.41 11.04
C ARG A 28 2.30 3.51 9.84
N LEU A 29 2.41 4.13 8.67
CA LEU A 29 2.88 3.44 7.48
C LEU A 29 4.41 3.26 7.53
N PRO A 30 4.97 2.32 6.76
CA PRO A 30 6.41 2.30 6.52
C PRO A 30 6.86 3.56 5.78
N LEU A 31 8.12 3.95 5.96
CA LEU A 31 8.76 4.93 5.08
C LEU A 31 9.25 4.25 3.80
N PRO A 32 9.42 4.99 2.68
CA PRO A 32 10.20 4.51 1.55
C PRO A 32 11.57 3.98 2.00
N PRO A 33 12.08 2.88 1.39
CA PRO A 33 11.56 2.22 0.19
C PRO A 33 10.46 1.17 0.46
N MET A 34 9.99 1.01 1.70
CA MET A 34 9.00 -0.01 2.09
C MET A 34 7.54 0.43 1.99
N LEU A 35 7.26 1.72 1.76
CA LEU A 35 5.90 2.20 1.49
C LEU A 35 5.42 1.70 0.12
N MET A 36 4.38 0.88 0.08
CA MET A 36 3.99 0.14 -1.14
C MET A 36 2.76 0.68 -1.88
N PHE A 37 2.40 1.95 -1.64
CA PHE A 37 1.41 2.67 -2.43
C PHE A 37 1.67 4.18 -2.36
N ASP A 38 1.33 4.88 -3.43
CA ASP A 38 1.53 6.33 -3.57
C ASP A 38 0.29 7.13 -3.17
N ARG A 39 -0.88 6.50 -3.21
CA ARG A 39 -2.17 7.18 -3.02
C ARG A 39 -3.23 6.24 -2.48
N ILE A 40 -4.12 6.78 -1.65
CA ILE A 40 -5.41 6.16 -1.30
C ILE A 40 -6.47 6.97 -2.06
N SER A 41 -7.06 6.39 -3.11
CA SER A 41 -8.02 7.07 -3.98
C SER A 41 -9.46 6.99 -3.46
N ASN A 42 -9.74 6.06 -2.56
CA ASN A 42 -11.01 5.98 -1.83
C ASN A 42 -10.83 5.23 -0.51
N ILE A 43 -11.50 5.68 0.55
CA ILE A 43 -11.66 4.96 1.82
C ILE A 43 -13.00 5.33 2.44
N ALA A 44 -13.75 4.31 2.85
CA ALA A 44 -15.06 4.43 3.49
C ALA A 44 -15.24 3.34 4.54
N ASP A 45 -15.95 3.67 5.62
CA ASP A 45 -16.34 2.74 6.69
C ASP A 45 -17.54 1.88 6.34
N GLU A 46 -18.22 2.21 5.24
CA GLU A 46 -19.33 1.46 4.66
C GLU A 46 -18.98 0.88 3.28
N GLY A 47 -19.80 -0.05 2.82
CA GLY A 47 -19.63 -0.72 1.52
C GLY A 47 -18.66 -1.90 1.57
N GLY A 48 -18.11 -2.25 0.40
CA GLY A 48 -17.38 -3.50 0.20
C GLY A 48 -18.29 -4.73 0.18
N VAL A 49 -17.72 -5.88 -0.18
CA VAL A 49 -18.46 -7.16 -0.32
C VAL A 49 -19.14 -7.60 0.98
N TYR A 50 -18.62 -7.16 2.13
CA TYR A 50 -19.14 -7.51 3.45
C TYR A 50 -19.89 -6.38 4.15
N SER A 51 -20.09 -5.23 3.50
CA SER A 51 -20.72 -4.04 4.10
C SER A 51 -20.06 -3.57 5.40
N LYS A 52 -18.72 -3.66 5.47
CA LYS A 52 -17.90 -3.30 6.64
C LYS A 52 -16.78 -2.32 6.31
N GLY A 53 -16.93 -1.62 5.19
CA GLY A 53 -15.96 -0.68 4.66
C GLY A 53 -15.23 -1.21 3.45
N GLN A 54 -14.66 -0.27 2.71
CA GLN A 54 -13.89 -0.52 1.51
C GLN A 54 -12.84 0.58 1.35
N ALA A 55 -11.72 0.23 0.73
CA ALA A 55 -10.69 1.20 0.44
C ALA A 55 -9.90 0.76 -0.79
N THR A 56 -9.43 1.74 -1.57
CA THR A 56 -8.64 1.56 -2.79
C THR A 56 -7.36 2.37 -2.68
N ALA A 57 -6.23 1.71 -2.93
CA ALA A 57 -4.92 2.33 -2.98
C ALA A 57 -4.21 2.00 -4.29
N GLU A 58 -3.30 2.88 -4.71
CA GLU A 58 -2.64 2.85 -6.01
C GLU A 58 -1.12 2.97 -5.81
N LEU A 59 -0.36 2.11 -6.49
CA LEU A 59 1.09 2.23 -6.65
C LEU A 59 1.40 2.54 -8.10
N LYS A 60 2.11 3.64 -8.36
CA LYS A 60 2.53 4.01 -9.72
C LYS A 60 3.76 3.20 -10.10
N LEU A 61 3.60 2.30 -11.07
CA LEU A 61 4.73 1.55 -11.62
C LEU A 61 5.66 2.47 -12.42
N ARG A 62 6.94 2.41 -12.07
CA ARG A 62 8.02 3.14 -12.72
C ARG A 62 9.22 2.22 -12.87
N SER A 63 10.01 2.41 -13.92
CA SER A 63 11.17 1.56 -14.17
C SER A 63 12.28 1.70 -13.14
N ASP A 64 12.28 2.79 -12.38
CA ASP A 64 13.26 3.13 -11.35
C ASP A 64 12.83 2.70 -9.94
N LEU A 65 11.79 1.86 -9.81
CA LEU A 65 11.44 1.28 -8.51
C LEU A 65 12.53 0.29 -8.08
N TRP A 66 13.08 0.52 -6.89
CA TRP A 66 14.27 -0.16 -6.35
C TRP A 66 14.25 -1.68 -6.46
N PHE A 67 13.08 -2.30 -6.31
CA PHE A 67 12.97 -3.75 -6.29
C PHE A 67 13.21 -4.38 -7.67
N PHE A 68 13.02 -3.64 -8.76
CA PHE A 68 13.30 -4.16 -10.10
C PHE A 68 14.80 -4.31 -10.37
N ASP A 69 15.65 -3.53 -9.71
CA ASP A 69 17.10 -3.61 -9.87
C ASP A 69 17.68 -4.87 -9.18
N CYS A 70 17.01 -5.37 -8.15
CA CYS A 70 17.50 -6.48 -7.34
C CYS A 70 16.66 -7.77 -7.41
N HIS A 71 15.48 -7.73 -8.05
CA HIS A 71 14.55 -8.85 -8.07
C HIS A 71 13.92 -9.04 -9.46
N PHE A 72 14.57 -9.77 -10.38
CA PHE A 72 15.93 -10.31 -10.33
C PHE A 72 16.80 -9.62 -11.38
N PRO A 73 18.15 -9.67 -11.27
CA PRO A 73 19.00 -9.22 -12.36
C PRO A 73 18.63 -9.92 -13.68
N ASN A 74 18.34 -9.13 -14.71
CA ASN A 74 17.86 -9.55 -16.05
C ASN A 74 16.44 -10.13 -16.14
N ASP A 75 15.70 -10.21 -15.03
CA ASP A 75 14.30 -10.66 -14.98
C ASP A 75 13.51 -9.82 -13.96
N PRO A 76 13.27 -8.53 -14.25
CA PRO A 76 12.72 -7.59 -13.28
C PRO A 76 11.23 -7.84 -13.04
N VAL A 77 10.89 -8.21 -11.81
CA VAL A 77 9.54 -8.49 -11.36
C VAL A 77 9.33 -7.97 -9.94
N MET A 78 8.21 -7.29 -9.68
CA MET A 78 7.88 -6.86 -8.33
C MET A 78 7.79 -8.09 -7.41
N PRO A 79 8.49 -8.11 -6.26
CA PRO A 79 8.33 -9.18 -5.29
C PRO A 79 6.87 -9.28 -4.84
N GLY A 80 6.24 -10.44 -5.03
CA GLY A 80 4.84 -10.64 -4.62
C GLY A 80 4.59 -10.40 -3.12
N CYS A 81 5.63 -10.60 -2.29
CA CYS A 81 5.59 -10.29 -0.87
C CYS A 81 5.39 -8.80 -0.57
N LEU A 82 5.88 -7.89 -1.41
CA LEU A 82 5.67 -6.44 -1.25
C LEU A 82 4.22 -6.05 -1.56
N GLY A 83 3.60 -6.70 -2.56
CA GLY A 83 2.17 -6.53 -2.82
C GLY A 83 1.30 -7.04 -1.68
N LEU A 84 1.70 -8.16 -1.06
CA LEU A 84 1.04 -8.66 0.15
C LEU A 84 1.22 -7.69 1.34
N ASP A 85 2.42 -7.15 1.53
CA ASP A 85 2.67 -6.16 2.59
C ASP A 85 1.88 -4.86 2.38
N ALA A 86 1.69 -4.42 1.14
CA ALA A 86 0.81 -3.28 0.82
C ALA A 86 -0.60 -3.45 1.40
N LEU A 87 -1.17 -4.67 1.34
CA LEU A 87 -2.49 -4.97 1.91
C LEU A 87 -2.48 -4.86 3.44
N TRP A 88 -1.44 -5.34 4.12
CA TRP A 88 -1.32 -5.21 5.57
C TRP A 88 -1.07 -3.77 6.01
N GLN A 89 -0.22 -3.04 5.29
CA GLN A 89 -0.01 -1.60 5.50
C GLN A 89 -1.32 -0.84 5.39
N PHE A 90 -2.12 -1.14 4.36
CA PHE A 90 -3.38 -0.45 4.11
C PHE A 90 -4.43 -0.78 5.17
N LEU A 91 -4.53 -2.05 5.59
CA LEU A 91 -5.39 -2.42 6.72
C LEU A 91 -4.98 -1.70 8.02
N GLY A 92 -3.68 -1.60 8.30
CA GLY A 92 -3.18 -0.86 9.45
C GLY A 92 -3.53 0.64 9.40
N PHE A 93 -3.43 1.24 8.20
CA PHE A 93 -3.88 2.60 7.97
C PHE A 93 -5.39 2.75 8.20
N TYR A 94 -6.20 1.82 7.69
CA TYR A 94 -7.65 1.82 7.86
C TYR A 94 -8.06 1.79 9.33
N LEU A 95 -7.41 0.97 10.17
CA LEU A 95 -7.69 0.93 11.61
C LEU A 95 -7.32 2.25 12.31
N GLY A 96 -6.19 2.86 11.94
CA GLY A 96 -5.84 4.20 12.41
C GLY A 96 -6.82 5.27 11.94
N TRP A 97 -7.30 5.15 10.70
CA TRP A 97 -8.30 6.04 10.09
C TRP A 97 -9.66 5.94 10.79
N LEU A 98 -10.04 4.77 11.31
CA LEU A 98 -11.20 4.59 12.20
C LEU A 98 -11.00 5.17 13.61
N GLY A 99 -9.82 5.71 13.92
CA GLY A 99 -9.49 6.28 15.23
C GLY A 99 -9.10 5.25 16.29
N LEU A 100 -8.79 4.00 15.89
CA LEU A 100 -8.36 2.97 16.84
C LEU A 100 -6.92 3.22 17.31
N PRO A 101 -6.65 3.15 18.62
CA PRO A 101 -5.32 3.43 19.15
C PRO A 101 -4.36 2.26 18.95
N GLY A 102 -3.06 2.56 18.95
CA GLY A 102 -1.98 1.57 18.99
C GLY A 102 -1.21 1.37 17.68
N ARG A 103 -0.11 0.61 17.75
CA ARG A 103 0.81 0.37 16.62
C ARG A 103 0.39 -0.86 15.83
N GLY A 104 0.35 -0.73 14.50
CA GLY A 104 0.05 -1.84 13.60
C GLY A 104 1.12 -2.95 13.61
N ARG A 105 0.66 -4.20 13.61
CA ARG A 105 1.45 -5.42 13.39
C ARG A 105 0.62 -6.38 12.54
N ALA A 106 1.16 -6.85 11.43
CA ALA A 106 0.52 -7.91 10.66
C ALA A 106 0.51 -9.19 11.51
N LEU A 107 -0.65 -9.86 11.57
CA LEU A 107 -0.80 -11.13 12.28
C LEU A 107 -0.71 -12.33 11.34
N GLY A 108 -0.84 -12.11 10.04
CA GLY A 108 -0.80 -13.14 9.01
C GLY A 108 -1.91 -12.96 7.99
N VAL A 109 -2.12 -14.02 7.21
CA VAL A 109 -3.14 -14.12 6.18
C VAL A 109 -3.54 -15.59 6.06
N GLY A 110 -4.81 -15.87 5.77
CA GLY A 110 -5.30 -17.25 5.67
C GLY A 110 -4.75 -17.97 4.43
N GLN A 111 -5.05 -17.44 3.25
CA GLN A 111 -4.59 -18.00 1.98
C GLN A 111 -4.10 -16.89 1.06
N VAL A 112 -2.99 -17.16 0.36
CA VAL A 112 -2.44 -16.29 -0.69
C VAL A 112 -2.29 -17.11 -1.96
N LYS A 113 -2.67 -16.53 -3.09
CA LYS A 113 -2.44 -17.10 -4.42
C LYS A 113 -1.89 -16.00 -5.32
N PHE A 114 -0.70 -16.23 -5.87
CA PHE A 114 -0.16 -15.42 -6.97
C PHE A 114 -0.43 -16.17 -8.28
N SER A 115 -1.18 -15.54 -9.18
CA SER A 115 -1.57 -16.10 -10.50
C SER A 115 -1.18 -15.19 -11.67
N GLY A 116 -0.34 -14.20 -11.39
CA GLY A 116 0.20 -13.23 -12.33
C GLY A 116 1.35 -12.49 -11.66
N GLU A 117 1.99 -11.62 -12.43
CA GLU A 117 3.21 -10.91 -12.04
C GLU A 117 3.15 -9.47 -12.51
N VAL A 118 3.94 -8.61 -11.84
CA VAL A 118 4.07 -7.20 -12.19
C VAL A 118 5.49 -6.98 -12.70
N PHE A 119 5.61 -6.77 -14.00
CA PHE A 119 6.86 -6.52 -14.71
C PHE A 119 6.78 -5.22 -15.48
N LEU A 120 7.94 -4.69 -15.88
CA LEU A 120 8.00 -3.55 -16.79
C LEU A 120 7.79 -4.03 -18.22
N LEU A 121 6.75 -3.54 -18.88
CA LEU A 121 6.62 -3.72 -20.33
C LEU A 121 7.80 -3.01 -21.01
N LYS A 122 8.70 -3.76 -21.63
CA LYS A 122 9.65 -3.18 -22.58
C LYS A 122 8.85 -2.66 -23.78
N PRO A 123 9.04 -1.40 -24.22
CA PRO A 123 8.32 -0.83 -25.37
C PRO A 123 8.42 -1.66 -26.67
N GLN A 124 9.37 -2.60 -26.77
CA GLN A 124 9.60 -3.41 -27.97
C GLN A 124 8.67 -4.61 -28.16
N LEU A 125 7.80 -4.97 -27.20
CA LEU A 125 6.86 -6.09 -27.35
C LEU A 125 5.44 -5.71 -27.80
N LEU A 126 5.14 -4.42 -28.01
CA LEU A 126 3.83 -3.97 -28.50
C LEU A 126 3.72 -3.94 -30.05
N MET A 127 4.75 -4.39 -30.78
CA MET A 127 4.78 -4.48 -32.25
C MET A 127 4.95 -5.92 -32.76
N ARG A 128 4.17 -6.86 -32.24
CA ARG A 128 3.93 -8.16 -32.88
C ARG A 128 2.46 -8.50 -32.84
#